data_AF-A0A3M2AT07-F1
#
_entry.id   AF-A0A3M2AT07-F1
#
_cell.length_a   1.000
_cell.length_b   1.000
_cell.length_c   1.000
_cell.angle_alpha   90.00
_cell.angle_beta   90.00
_cell.angle_gamma   90.00
#
_symmetry.space_group_name_H-M   'P 1'
#
loop_
_entity.id
_entity.type
_entity.pdbx_description
1 polymer ?
#
loop_
_entity_poly.entity_id
_entity_poly.type
_entity_poly.pdbx_seq_one_letter_code
_entity_poly.pdbx_strand_id
1 'polypeptide(L)'
;MEHGLYLVHGQPLIFGKDQDKGIVLEGLTPKVVPVTPDNQDRLLVHDEQADQPTLAFLLSRMSSPPFPIPLGVFRAITKPTYEDALLAQIKQAMSHTPAPDIQALLEGPETWRVEP
;
A
#
# COMPACT_ATOMS: atom_id res chain seq x y z
N MET A 1 -24.22 -15.71 -2.68
CA MET A 1 -23.11 -16.36 -3.41
C MET A 1 -22.45 -17.32 -2.44
N GLU A 2 -22.53 -18.63 -2.68
CA GLU A 2 -22.03 -19.63 -1.73
C GLU A 2 -20.50 -19.56 -1.51
N HIS A 3 -19.77 -19.11 -2.54
CA HIS A 3 -18.30 -19.09 -2.54
C HIS A 3 -17.68 -17.69 -2.76
N GLY A 4 -18.46 -16.60 -2.72
CA GLY A 4 -17.94 -15.24 -2.92
C GLY A 4 -17.69 -14.53 -1.58
N LEU A 5 -16.56 -13.82 -1.47
CA LEU A 5 -16.21 -12.98 -0.32
C LEU A 5 -16.05 -11.53 -0.78
N TYR A 6 -16.91 -10.63 -0.30
CA TYR A 6 -16.79 -9.20 -0.62
C TYR A 6 -15.87 -8.52 0.38
N LEU A 7 -14.85 -7.84 -0.15
CA LEU A 7 -13.86 -7.12 0.63
C LEU A 7 -14.40 -5.72 0.96
N VAL A 8 -14.57 -5.45 2.25
CA VAL A 8 -14.98 -4.14 2.78
C VAL A 8 -14.01 -3.73 3.88
N HIS A 9 -13.40 -2.55 3.76
CA HIS A 9 -12.42 -2.07 4.73
C HIS A 9 -13.00 -2.03 6.15
N GLY A 10 -12.21 -2.51 7.11
CA GLY A 10 -12.56 -2.58 8.53
C GLY A 10 -13.56 -3.68 8.89
N GLN A 11 -14.02 -4.49 7.93
CA GLN A 11 -14.96 -5.58 8.19
C GLN A 11 -14.24 -6.94 8.30
N PRO A 12 -14.73 -7.85 9.16
CA PRO A 12 -14.24 -9.22 9.21
C PRO A 12 -14.53 -9.96 7.89
N LEU A 13 -13.61 -10.84 7.50
CA LEU A 13 -13.73 -11.65 6.30
C LEU A 13 -14.71 -12.81 6.51
N ILE A 14 -16.00 -12.52 6.36
CA ILE A 14 -17.11 -13.46 6.51
C ILE A 14 -17.77 -13.72 5.15
N PHE A 15 -18.08 -14.98 4.88
CA PHE A 15 -18.73 -15.43 3.65
C PHE A 15 -19.65 -16.63 3.92
N GLY A 16 -20.25 -17.17 2.87
CA GLY A 16 -21.24 -18.24 2.94
C GLY A 16 -22.66 -17.69 2.74
N LYS A 17 -23.61 -18.58 2.43
CA LYS A 17 -25.00 -18.19 2.16
C LYS A 17 -25.65 -17.51 3.37
N ASP A 18 -25.28 -17.97 4.57
CA ASP A 18 -25.85 -17.54 5.84
C ASP A 18 -24.83 -16.78 6.72
N GLN A 19 -23.72 -16.31 6.12
CA GLN A 19 -22.62 -15.64 6.84
C GLN A 19 -22.01 -16.49 7.98
N ASP A 20 -21.94 -17.80 7.75
CA ASP A 20 -21.55 -18.82 8.73
C ASP A 20 -20.07 -19.20 8.67
N LYS A 21 -19.32 -18.69 7.69
CA LYS A 21 -17.89 -19.02 7.48
C LYS A 21 -17.03 -17.77 7.53
N GLY A 22 -15.94 -17.84 8.27
CA GLY A 22 -14.98 -16.76 8.43
C GLY A 22 -13.57 -17.21 8.05
N ILE A 23 -12.69 -16.24 7.82
CA ILE A 23 -11.25 -16.49 7.61
C ILE A 23 -10.49 -16.05 8.86
N VAL A 24 -9.58 -16.91 9.33
CA VAL A 24 -8.62 -16.61 10.41
C VAL A 24 -7.19 -16.83 9.91
N LEU A 25 -6.21 -16.25 10.59
CA LEU A 25 -4.80 -16.55 10.38
C LEU A 25 -4.26 -17.40 11.53
N GLU A 26 -3.65 -18.54 11.19
CA GLU A 26 -2.82 -19.31 12.11
C GLU A 26 -1.36 -19.18 11.66
N GLY A 27 -0.60 -18.31 12.35
CA GLY A 27 0.70 -17.86 11.87
C GLY A 27 0.54 -17.07 10.56
N LEU A 28 1.10 -17.61 9.47
CA LEU A 28 0.98 -17.05 8.11
C LEU A 28 0.00 -17.83 7.21
N THR A 29 -0.70 -18.81 7.76
CA THR A 29 -1.58 -19.70 6.98
C THR A 29 -3.05 -19.31 7.20
N PRO A 30 -3.79 -18.93 6.15
CA PRO A 30 -5.22 -18.66 6.27
C PRO A 30 -6.00 -19.97 6.44
N LYS A 31 -7.04 -19.94 7.27
CA LYS A 31 -7.97 -21.06 7.45
C LYS A 31 -9.41 -20.57 7.45
N VAL A 32 -10.30 -21.38 6.87
CA VAL A 32 -11.74 -21.19 6.96
C VAL A 32 -12.24 -21.84 8.24
N VAL A 33 -13.01 -21.10 9.03
CA VAL A 33 -13.62 -21.59 10.28
C VAL A 33 -15.12 -21.23 10.31
N PRO A 34 -15.94 -21.98 11.07
CA PRO A 34 -17.31 -21.56 11.36
C PRO A 34 -17.29 -20.26 12.19
N VAL A 35 -18.18 -19.32 11.90
CA VAL A 35 -18.34 -18.11 12.72
C VAL A 35 -19.19 -18.45 13.94
N THR A 36 -18.68 -18.14 15.13
CA THR A 36 -19.40 -18.31 16.39
C THR A 36 -19.30 -17.02 17.22
N PRO A 37 -20.17 -16.81 18.22
CA PRO A 37 -20.06 -15.66 19.11
C PRO A 37 -18.69 -15.55 19.80
N ASP A 38 -18.04 -16.68 20.06
CA ASP A 38 -16.78 -16.75 20.83
C ASP A 38 -15.51 -16.57 20.00
N ASN A 39 -15.61 -16.50 18.65
CA ASN A 39 -14.43 -16.40 17.79
C ASN A 39 -14.39 -15.16 16.88
N GLN A 40 -15.30 -14.21 17.11
CA GLN A 40 -15.43 -13.00 16.30
C GLN A 40 -14.15 -12.14 16.32
N ASP A 41 -13.47 -12.11 17.46
CA ASP A 41 -12.20 -11.41 17.70
C ASP A 41 -11.01 -12.03 16.95
N ARG A 42 -11.12 -13.30 16.57
CA ARG A 42 -10.07 -14.03 15.83
C ARG A 42 -10.20 -13.90 14.32
N LEU A 43 -11.33 -13.42 13.83
CA LEU A 43 -11.58 -13.26 12.40
C LEU A 43 -10.61 -12.23 11.81
N LEU A 44 -10.05 -12.58 10.65
CA LEU A 44 -9.20 -11.68 9.91
C LEU A 44 -10.05 -10.51 9.42
N VAL A 45 -9.65 -9.29 9.76
CA VAL A 45 -10.30 -8.05 9.31
C VAL A 45 -9.62 -7.57 8.04
N HIS A 46 -10.43 -7.17 7.05
CA HIS A 46 -9.91 -6.59 5.82
C HIS A 46 -9.40 -5.17 6.04
N ASP A 47 -8.14 -4.94 5.75
CA ASP A 47 -7.54 -3.60 5.75
C ASP A 47 -6.95 -3.28 4.37
N GLU A 48 -7.73 -2.58 3.54
CA GLU A 48 -7.25 -2.08 2.25
C GLU A 48 -6.17 -1.01 2.36
N GLN A 49 -6.04 -0.34 3.52
CA GLN A 49 -5.10 0.77 3.75
C GLN A 49 -3.81 0.31 4.44
N ALA A 50 -3.67 -0.99 4.70
CA ALA A 50 -2.47 -1.57 5.30
C ALA A 50 -1.21 -1.13 4.53
N ASP A 51 -0.23 -0.58 5.25
CA ASP A 51 1.01 -0.09 4.65
C ASP A 51 1.73 -1.24 3.92
N GLN A 52 1.81 -2.40 4.57
CA GLN A 52 2.38 -3.62 4.01
C GLN A 52 1.38 -4.34 3.10
N PRO A 53 1.76 -4.76 1.88
CA PRO A 53 0.86 -5.39 0.92
C PRO A 53 0.54 -6.86 1.23
N THR A 54 0.99 -7.39 2.37
CA THR A 54 0.90 -8.81 2.74
C THR A 54 -0.53 -9.34 2.69
N LEU A 55 -1.48 -8.61 3.28
CA LEU A 55 -2.89 -9.02 3.30
C LEU A 55 -3.48 -9.05 1.88
N ALA A 56 -3.22 -8.01 1.08
CA ALA A 56 -3.69 -7.95 -0.30
C ALA A 56 -3.17 -9.14 -1.14
N PHE A 57 -1.89 -9.51 -0.97
CA PHE A 57 -1.30 -10.67 -1.64
C PHE A 57 -1.79 -12.02 -1.12
N LEU A 58 -2.16 -12.11 0.16
CA LEU A 58 -2.77 -13.29 0.74
C LEU A 58 -4.17 -13.50 0.16
N LEU A 59 -4.98 -12.44 0.14
CA LEU A 59 -6.32 -12.45 -0.42
C LEU A 59 -6.28 -12.76 -1.93
N SER A 60 -5.37 -12.17 -2.71
CA SER A 60 -5.31 -12.39 -4.16
C SER A 60 -5.01 -13.83 -4.57
N ARG A 61 -4.51 -14.66 -3.65
CA ARG A 61 -4.20 -16.08 -3.88
C ARG A 61 -5.29 -17.02 -3.34
N MET A 62 -6.33 -16.49 -2.70
CA MET A 62 -7.47 -17.29 -2.31
C MET A 62 -8.25 -17.72 -3.55
N SER A 63 -8.42 -19.03 -3.68
CA SER A 63 -9.17 -19.63 -4.77
C SER A 63 -10.01 -20.80 -4.28
N SER A 64 -11.10 -21.03 -4.99
CA SER A 64 -11.96 -22.20 -4.83
C SER A 64 -11.22 -23.47 -5.25
N PRO A 65 -11.45 -24.65 -4.63
CA PRO A 65 -12.42 -24.93 -3.56
C PRO A 65 -12.02 -24.63 -2.09
N PRO A 66 -10.74 -24.49 -1.68
CA PRO A 66 -10.42 -24.34 -0.25
C PRO A 66 -10.78 -22.97 0.34
N PHE A 67 -10.90 -21.93 -0.49
CA PHE A 67 -11.21 -20.56 -0.06
C PHE A 67 -12.31 -19.93 -0.91
N PRO A 68 -13.01 -18.90 -0.39
CA PRO A 68 -13.90 -18.10 -1.23
C PRO A 68 -13.09 -17.31 -2.27
N ILE A 69 -13.79 -16.89 -3.33
CA ILE A 69 -13.26 -15.97 -4.34
C ILE A 69 -13.42 -14.55 -3.82
N PRO A 70 -12.33 -13.81 -3.53
CA PRO A 70 -12.45 -12.45 -3.03
C PRO A 70 -12.78 -11.47 -4.16
N LEU A 71 -13.68 -10.53 -3.87
CA LEU A 71 -14.18 -9.52 -4.80
C LEU A 71 -14.17 -8.15 -4.13
N GLY A 72 -13.68 -7.13 -4.84
CA GLY A 72 -13.64 -5.75 -4.36
C GLY A 72 -12.23 -5.16 -4.33
N VAL A 73 -12.02 -4.18 -3.46
CA VAL A 73 -10.75 -3.48 -3.32
C VAL A 73 -9.84 -4.28 -2.40
N PHE A 74 -8.77 -4.85 -2.96
CA PHE A 74 -7.76 -5.56 -2.16
C PHE A 74 -6.85 -4.59 -1.41
N ARG A 75 -6.56 -3.44 -2.02
CA ARG A 75 -5.66 -2.42 -1.46
C ARG A 75 -5.94 -1.05 -2.07
N ALA A 76 -6.06 -0.04 -1.22
CA ALA A 76 -6.20 1.37 -1.58
C ALA A 76 -5.35 2.20 -0.62
N ILE A 77 -4.19 2.67 -1.09
CA ILE A 77 -3.23 3.43 -0.28
C ILE A 77 -2.82 4.72 -0.98
N THR A 78 -2.41 5.71 -0.20
CA THR A 78 -1.83 6.95 -0.72
C THR A 78 -0.32 6.91 -0.55
N LYS A 79 0.43 6.98 -1.65
CA LYS A 79 1.89 7.16 -1.65
C LYS A 79 2.26 8.24 -2.67
N PRO A 80 3.34 9.02 -2.44
CA PRO A 80 3.79 10.02 -3.40
C PRO A 80 4.01 9.39 -4.77
N THR A 81 3.61 10.10 -5.82
CA THR A 81 3.97 9.69 -7.17
C THR A 81 5.45 9.92 -7.40
N TYR A 82 5.97 9.33 -8.47
CA TYR A 82 7.33 9.61 -8.91
C TYR A 82 7.55 11.12 -9.16
N GLU A 83 6.59 11.79 -9.78
CA GLU A 83 6.66 13.23 -10.07
C GLU A 83 6.69 14.07 -8.79
N ASP A 84 5.83 13.76 -7.82
CA ASP A 84 5.82 14.45 -6.52
C ASP A 84 7.19 14.35 -5.85
N ALA A 85 7.78 13.14 -5.86
CA ALA A 85 9.10 12.88 -5.28
C ALA A 85 10.22 13.63 -6.03
N LEU A 86 10.18 13.65 -7.37
CA LEU A 86 11.17 14.37 -8.18
C LEU A 86 11.11 15.88 -7.95
N LEU A 87 9.92 16.47 -7.95
CA LEU A 87 9.74 17.90 -7.71
C LEU A 87 10.15 18.29 -6.29
N ALA A 88 9.85 17.44 -5.30
CA ALA A 88 10.33 17.64 -3.93
C ALA A 88 11.87 17.65 -3.86
N GLN A 89 12.53 16.72 -4.56
CA GLN A 89 13.98 16.65 -4.63
C GLN A 89 14.60 17.90 -5.28
N ILE A 90 14.04 18.39 -6.39
CA ILE A 90 14.51 19.63 -7.05
C ILE A 90 14.38 20.82 -6.11
N LYS A 91 13.22 20.99 -5.47
CA LYS A 91 12.98 22.08 -4.52
C LYS A 91 13.99 22.07 -3.37
N GLN A 92 14.28 20.88 -2.83
CA GLN A 92 15.27 20.71 -1.78
C GLN A 92 16.69 21.08 -2.26
N ALA A 93 17.08 20.70 -3.48
CA ALA A 93 18.38 21.07 -4.03
C ALA A 93 18.52 22.59 -4.23
N MET A 94 17.42 23.24 -4.67
CA MET A 94 17.38 24.69 -4.84
C MET A 94 17.38 25.45 -3.51
N SER A 95 16.83 24.91 -2.42
CA SER A 95 16.82 25.61 -1.11
C SER A 95 18.20 25.74 -0.47
N HIS A 96 19.16 24.90 -0.87
CA HIS A 96 20.55 24.95 -0.40
C HIS A 96 21.47 25.77 -1.31
N THR A 97 20.98 26.20 -2.48
CA THR A 97 21.76 26.99 -3.44
C THR A 97 21.10 28.37 -3.59
N PRO A 98 21.68 29.45 -3.05
CA PRO A 98 21.20 30.80 -3.39
C PRO A 98 21.23 30.92 -4.91
N ALA A 99 20.17 31.47 -5.51
CA ALA A 99 20.00 31.57 -6.97
C ALA A 99 21.34 31.94 -7.62
N PRO A 100 22.01 30.98 -8.29
CA PRO A 100 23.38 31.22 -8.68
C PRO A 100 23.36 32.24 -9.80
N ASP A 101 24.04 33.36 -9.59
CA ASP A 101 24.36 34.27 -10.67
C ASP A 101 25.11 33.44 -11.74
N ILE A 102 24.51 33.33 -12.93
CA ILE A 102 25.06 32.56 -14.04
C ILE A 102 26.47 33.07 -14.35
N GLN A 103 26.71 34.36 -14.20
CA GLN A 103 28.03 34.92 -14.41
C GLN A 103 29.02 34.42 -13.35
N ALA A 104 28.65 34.38 -12.07
CA ALA A 104 29.48 33.81 -11.01
C ALA A 104 29.75 32.30 -11.20
N LEU A 105 28.80 31.54 -11.75
CA LEU A 105 29.01 30.12 -12.10
C LEU A 105 30.00 29.95 -13.26
N LEU A 106 29.88 30.78 -14.30
CA LEU A 106 30.74 30.73 -15.48
C LEU A 106 32.16 31.21 -15.20
N GLU A 107 32.30 32.22 -14.35
CA GLU A 107 33.59 32.73 -13.91
C GLU A 107 34.30 31.74 -12.97
N GLY A 108 33.53 30.96 -12.21
CA GLY A 108 34.07 29.99 -11.25
C GLY A 108 35.03 30.63 -10.23
N PRO A 109 35.71 29.83 -9.41
CA PRO A 109 36.72 30.35 -8.49
C PRO A 109 38.07 30.65 -9.16
N GLU A 110 38.30 30.18 -10.39
CA GLU A 110 39.60 30.22 -11.06
C GLU A 110 39.52 30.86 -12.46
N THR A 111 39.25 32.16 -12.51
CA THR A 111 39.41 32.96 -13.73
C THR A 111 40.60 33.90 -13.64
N TRP A 112 41.27 34.11 -14.77
CA TRP A 112 42.29 35.16 -14.93
C TRP A 112 41.87 36.13 -16.03
N ARG A 113 42.20 37.42 -15.85
CA ARG A 113 41.95 38.47 -16.82
C ARG A 113 43.24 38.75 -17.59
N VAL A 114 43.16 38.80 -18.92
CA VAL A 114 44.30 39.18 -19.78
C VAL A 114 44.18 40.66 -20.11
N GLU A 115 45.23 41.44 -19.82
CA GLU A 115 45.33 42.86 -20.20
C GLU A 115 46.04 43.02 -21.56
N PRO A 116 45.72 44.06 -22.34
CA PRO A 116 46.30 44.29 -23.67
C PRO A 116 47.77 44.73 -23.66
#